data_AF-M3UGC2-F1
#
_entry.id   AF-M3UGC2-F1
#
_cell.length_a   1.000
_cell.length_b   1.000
_cell.length_c   1.000
_cell.angle_alpha   90.00
_cell.angle_beta   90.00
_cell.angle_gamma   90.00
#
_symmetry.space_group_name_H-M   'P 1'
#
loop_
_entity.id
_entity.type
_entity.pdbx_description
1 polymer ?
#
loop_
_entity_poly.entity_id
_entity_poly.type
_entity_poly.pdbx_seq_one_letter_code
_entity_poly.pdbx_strand_id
1 'polypeptide(L)'
;MGALSWWHWAIVLVVLVVLFGSKKLPEAARGLGRSMRIFKSEMAEMANDGSDKKAAEDAPRELPAVDPAVEVNVDVEKKKSA
;
A
#
# COMPACT_ATOMS: atom_id res chain seq x y z
N MET A 1 30.46 -2.65 -25.12
CA MET A 1 29.06 -2.91 -25.53
C MET A 1 28.21 -3.09 -24.28
N GLY A 2 27.89 -1.98 -23.60
CA GLY A 2 27.37 -1.96 -22.23
C GLY A 2 25.85 -2.14 -22.15
N ALA A 3 25.40 -3.39 -22.15
CA ALA A 3 24.00 -3.78 -21.90
C ALA A 3 23.55 -3.56 -20.44
N LEU A 4 24.33 -2.83 -19.63
CA LEU A 4 24.14 -2.67 -18.18
C LEU A 4 24.08 -1.20 -17.75
N SER A 5 23.78 -0.28 -18.68
CA SER A 5 23.57 1.11 -18.30
C SER A 5 22.24 1.24 -17.57
N TRP A 6 22.28 1.78 -16.36
CA TRP A 6 21.10 2.12 -15.55
C TRP A 6 20.09 2.98 -16.33
N TRP A 7 20.59 3.72 -17.33
CA TRP A 7 19.81 4.53 -18.26
C TRP A 7 18.83 3.73 -19.11
N HIS A 8 19.17 2.49 -19.48
CA HIS A 8 18.27 1.63 -20.26
C HIS A 8 17.02 1.26 -19.46
N TRP A 9 17.19 0.94 -18.17
CA TRP A 9 16.08 0.63 -17.27
C TRP A 9 15.15 1.82 -17.06
N ALA A 10 15.69 3.05 -16.99
CA ALA A 10 14.88 4.26 -16.93
C ALA A 10 13.99 4.39 -18.17
N ILE A 11 14.53 4.16 -19.37
CA ILE A 11 13.76 4.23 -20.63
C ILE A 11 12.66 3.17 -20.66
N VAL A 12 12.96 1.93 -20.27
CA VAL A 12 11.97 0.84 -20.22
C VAL A 12 10.82 1.19 -19.25
N LEU A 13 11.14 1.75 -18.08
CA LEU A 13 10.15 2.16 -17.09
C LEU A 13 9.24 3.29 -17.62
N VAL A 14 9.82 4.26 -18.33
CA VAL A 14 9.07 5.32 -19.00
C VAL A 14 8.11 4.74 -20.05
N VAL A 15 8.57 3.84 -20.90
CA VAL A 15 7.74 3.19 -21.93
C VAL A 15 6.59 2.38 -21.30
N LEU A 16 6.86 1.64 -20.23
CA LEU A 16 5.83 0.92 -19.48
C LEU A 16 4.76 1.85 -18.91
N VAL A 17 5.16 2.98 -18.31
CA VAL A 17 4.22 3.98 -17.78
C VAL A 17 3.37 4.60 -18.89
N VAL A 18 3.95 4.83 -20.08
CA VAL A 18 3.21 5.38 -21.21
C VAL A 18 2.21 4.37 -21.79
N LEU A 19 2.57 3.09 -21.91
CA LEU A 19 1.67 2.05 -22.44
C LEU A 19 0.57 1.65 -21.46
N PHE A 20 0.90 1.45 -20.19
CA PHE A 20 -0.05 1.00 -19.18
C PHE A 20 -0.76 2.16 -18.47
N GLY A 21 -0.17 3.35 -18.46
CA GLY A 21 -0.68 4.52 -17.77
C GLY A 21 -0.21 4.61 -16.31
N SER A 22 -0.06 5.84 -15.80
CA SER A 22 0.45 6.15 -14.46
C SER A 22 -0.41 5.61 -13.31
N LYS A 23 -1.70 5.32 -13.55
CA LYS A 23 -2.62 4.78 -12.53
C LYS A 23 -2.61 3.25 -12.46
N LYS A 24 -2.39 2.56 -13.58
CA LYS A 24 -2.55 1.10 -13.68
C LYS A 24 -1.33 0.32 -13.19
N LEU A 25 -0.11 0.84 -13.40
CA LEU A 25 1.10 0.26 -12.84
C LEU A 25 1.09 0.19 -11.30
N PRO A 26 0.83 1.28 -10.56
CA PRO A 26 0.80 1.22 -9.09
C PRO A 26 -0.41 0.43 -8.57
N GLU A 27 -1.55 0.46 -9.27
CA GLU A 27 -2.73 -0.33 -8.93
C GLU A 27 -2.45 -1.84 -9.05
N ALA A 28 -1.87 -2.27 -10.18
CA ALA A 28 -1.47 -3.65 -10.41
C ALA A 28 -0.35 -4.09 -9.45
N ALA A 29 0.66 -3.25 -9.23
CA ALA A 29 1.74 -3.53 -8.28
C ALA A 29 1.22 -3.68 -6.84
N ARG A 30 0.23 -2.87 -6.43
CA ARG A 30 -0.43 -3.02 -5.11
C ARG A 30 -1.22 -4.32 -5.01
N GLY A 31 -1.94 -4.72 -6.06
CA GLY A 31 -2.64 -6.01 -6.11
C GLY A 31 -1.68 -7.20 -6.04
N LEU A 32 -0.66 -7.21 -6.89
CA LEU A 32 0.39 -8.23 -6.94
C LEU A 32 1.19 -8.28 -5.63
N GLY A 33 1.52 -7.13 -5.03
CA GLY A 33 2.27 -7.04 -3.77
C GLY A 33 1.53 -7.63 -2.58
N ARG A 34 0.20 -7.43 -2.49
CA ARG A 34 -0.62 -8.07 -1.45
C ARG A 34 -0.63 -9.59 -1.59
N SER A 35 -0.83 -10.08 -2.80
CA SER A 35 -0.81 -11.51 -3.11
C SER A 35 0.57 -12.12 -2.82
N MET A 36 1.64 -11.50 -3.32
CA MET A 36 3.02 -11.93 -3.06
C MET A 36 3.38 -11.89 -1.58
N ARG A 37 2.85 -10.96 -0.77
CA ARG A 37 3.12 -10.91 0.68
C ARG A 37 2.49 -12.10 1.40
N ILE A 38 1.27 -12.49 1.02
CA ILE A 38 0.62 -13.70 1.55
C ILE A 38 1.44 -14.93 1.16
N PHE A 39 1.77 -15.08 -0.13
CA PHE A 39 2.62 -16.20 -0.56
C PHE A 39 3.98 -16.20 0.13
N LYS A 40 4.59 -15.03 0.37
CA LYS A 40 5.85 -14.89 1.07
C LYS A 40 5.72 -15.24 2.56
N SER A 41 4.62 -14.90 3.23
CA SER A 41 4.42 -15.26 4.65
C SER A 41 4.18 -16.75 4.82
N GLU A 42 3.37 -17.36 3.95
CA GLU A 42 3.14 -18.82 3.96
C GLU A 42 4.43 -19.59 3.64
N MET A 43 5.17 -19.15 2.61
CA MET A 43 6.47 -19.73 2.26
C MET A 43 7.53 -19.47 3.31
N ALA A 44 7.49 -18.31 3.98
CA ALA A 44 8.40 -18.01 5.08
C ALA A 44 8.07 -18.86 6.30
N GLU A 45 6.81 -19.12 6.62
CA GLU A 45 6.45 -20.02 7.72
C GLU A 45 6.98 -21.44 7.47
N MET A 46 6.81 -21.95 6.24
CA MET A 46 7.37 -23.24 5.84
C MET A 46 8.91 -23.26 5.87
N ALA A 47 9.54 -22.16 5.46
CA ALA A 47 11.00 -22.03 5.50
C ALA A 47 11.55 -21.74 6.92
N ASN A 48 10.68 -21.37 7.86
CA ASN A 48 11.06 -20.83 9.16
C ASN A 48 10.55 -21.65 10.35
N ASP A 49 10.24 -22.92 10.14
CA ASP A 49 10.13 -23.98 11.17
C ASP A 49 11.50 -24.25 11.87
N GLY A 50 12.31 -23.20 12.07
CA GLY A 50 13.66 -23.27 12.63
C GLY A 50 14.31 -21.96 13.10
N SER A 51 13.79 -20.74 12.86
CA SER A 51 14.40 -19.49 13.39
C SER A 51 13.49 -18.23 13.35
N ASP A 52 12.75 -17.99 14.42
CA ASP A 52 11.99 -16.77 14.73
C ASP A 52 12.45 -15.47 14.00
N LYS A 53 11.53 -14.82 13.26
CA LYS A 53 11.44 -13.34 13.15
C LYS A 53 10.21 -12.84 12.36
N LYS A 54 9.29 -12.29 13.15
CA LYS A 54 8.38 -11.15 12.95
C LYS A 54 8.37 -10.48 11.56
N ALA A 55 7.20 -10.51 10.90
CA ALA A 55 6.87 -9.67 9.76
C ALA A 55 5.56 -8.88 9.99
N ALA A 56 5.50 -8.07 11.05
CA ALA A 56 4.65 -6.86 11.10
C ALA A 56 5.48 -5.74 10.46
N GLU A 57 5.01 -4.79 9.65
CA GLU A 57 3.74 -4.07 9.57
C GLU A 57 3.93 -3.14 8.35
N ASP A 58 2.98 -3.06 7.41
CA ASP A 58 2.75 -1.85 6.60
C ASP A 58 1.41 -2.00 5.87
N ALA A 59 0.34 -1.71 6.59
CA ALA A 59 -0.89 -1.22 5.95
C ALA A 59 -0.59 0.22 5.54
N PRO A 60 -0.86 0.64 4.30
CA PRO A 60 -0.85 2.05 3.98
C PRO A 60 -1.77 2.74 4.97
N ARG A 61 -1.22 3.66 5.77
CA ARG A 61 -2.01 4.67 6.46
C ARG A 61 -2.89 5.30 5.39
N GLU A 62 -4.17 4.97 5.40
CA GLU A 62 -5.20 5.86 4.88
C GLU A 62 -4.97 7.16 5.63
N LEU A 63 -4.45 8.15 4.91
CA LEU A 63 -4.61 9.52 5.31
C LEU A 63 -6.14 9.69 5.44
N PRO A 64 -6.68 10.05 6.61
CA PRO A 64 -8.05 10.50 6.66
C PRO A 64 -8.11 11.68 5.70
N ALA A 65 -8.84 11.51 4.59
CA ALA A 65 -9.27 12.65 3.82
C ALA A 65 -9.98 13.55 4.82
N VAL A 66 -9.39 14.71 5.07
CA VAL A 66 -9.96 15.75 5.91
C VAL A 66 -11.35 16.01 5.36
N ASP A 67 -12.38 15.56 6.07
CA ASP A 67 -13.75 16.02 5.91
C ASP A 67 -13.79 17.50 6.31
N PRO A 68 -14.05 18.45 5.38
CA PRO A 68 -14.30 19.84 5.74
C PRO A 68 -15.80 20.10 5.63
N ALA A 69 -16.67 19.30 6.28
CA ALA A 69 -18.11 19.55 6.19
C ALA A 69 -19.05 18.89 7.22
N VAL A 70 -18.59 18.07 8.17
CA VAL A 70 -19.50 17.55 9.21
C VAL A 70 -19.23 18.26 10.53
N GLU A 71 -19.91 19.41 10.58
CA GLU A 71 -20.16 20.27 11.71
C GLU A 71 -20.39 19.48 13.00
N VAL A 72 -19.53 19.77 13.98
CA VAL A 72 -19.63 19.33 15.36
C VAL A 72 -20.84 20.03 15.98
N ASN A 73 -21.98 19.34 16.00
CA ASN A 73 -23.10 19.69 16.87
C ASN A 73 -23.25 18.61 17.95
N VAL A 74 -22.30 18.61 18.88
CA VAL A 74 -22.46 17.99 20.21
C VAL A 74 -22.68 19.14 21.17
N ASP A 75 -23.92 19.64 21.24
CA ASP A 75 -24.31 20.58 22.29
C ASP A 75 -25.71 20.21 22.82
N VAL A 76 -25.68 19.62 24.01
CA VAL A 76 -26.62 19.86 25.11
C VAL A 76 -28.10 19.53 24.87
N GLU A 77 -28.51 18.28 25.17
CA GLU A 77 -29.86 18.04 25.73
C GLU A 77 -29.95 16.76 26.59
N LYS A 78 -29.08 16.61 27.60
CA LYS A 78 -29.27 15.62 28.69
C LYS A 78 -29.41 16.24 30.08
N LYS A 79 -29.77 17.52 30.17
CA LYS A 79 -30.04 18.18 31.46
C LYS A 79 -31.07 19.30 31.32
N LYS A 80 -32.34 18.91 31.24
CA LYS A 80 -33.46 19.69 31.80
C LYS A 80 -34.61 18.69 31.96
N SER A 81 -34.73 18.14 33.17
CA SER A 81 -35.82 18.50 34.08
C SER A 81 -37.08 17.74 33.70
N ALA A 82 -37.43 16.72 34.48
CA ALA A 82 -38.33 16.87 35.62
C ALA A 82 -39.79 16.87 35.16
#